data_AF-A0A7K3R437-F1
#
_entry.id   AF-A0A7K3R437-F1
#
_cell.length_a   1.000
_cell.length_b   1.000
_cell.length_c   1.000
_cell.angle_alpha   90.00
_cell.angle_beta   90.00
_cell.angle_gamma   90.00
#
_symmetry.space_group_name_H-M   'P 1'
#
loop_
_entity.id
_entity.type
_entity.pdbx_description
1 polymer ?
#
loop_
_entity_poly.entity_id
_entity_poly.type
_entity_poly.pdbx_seq_one_letter_code
_entity_poly.pdbx_strand_id
1 'polypeptide(L)'
;MTVHQQAYEVGVFAQYLRDLVARLDPGRGWYGVFARRDPVGMRSCLDGVEIPPWDVVESLLADLAAQHGARFAEQISVRAAALYSASAATHDRRPGGRQELVHRLELMVREQRRAAERLRGAGADGPGPAEPEALAWARDDHERATARCAELRGRLAAVAVPEDWSRVEDSHGPPAGADGPAGA
;
A
#
# COMPACT_ATOMS: atom_id res chain seq x y z
N MET A 1 2.78 -22.91 -3.70
CA MET A 1 2.50 -22.18 -4.96
C MET A 1 3.62 -22.47 -5.96
N THR A 2 3.32 -22.47 -7.26
CA THR A 2 4.33 -22.66 -8.32
C THR A 2 4.95 -21.31 -8.71
N VAL A 3 6.21 -21.30 -9.18
CA VAL A 3 6.93 -20.07 -9.60
C VAL A 3 6.15 -19.29 -10.67
N HIS A 4 5.43 -19.98 -11.56
CA HIS A 4 4.58 -19.35 -12.58
C HIS A 4 3.39 -18.59 -12.00
N GLN A 5 2.80 -19.06 -10.90
CA GLN A 5 1.70 -18.37 -10.24
C GLN A 5 2.18 -17.07 -9.56
N GLN A 6 3.41 -17.07 -9.04
CA GLN A 6 4.01 -15.89 -8.40
C GLN A 6 4.30 -14.76 -9.40
N ALA A 7 4.87 -15.09 -10.56
CA ALA A 7 5.11 -14.11 -11.61
C ALA A 7 3.80 -13.56 -12.21
N TYR A 8 2.75 -14.39 -12.25
CA TYR A 8 1.43 -14.00 -12.76
C TYR A 8 0.75 -12.96 -11.84
N GLU A 9 0.70 -13.19 -10.54
CA GLU A 9 0.00 -12.31 -9.60
C GLU A 9 0.61 -10.90 -9.53
N VAL A 10 1.94 -10.80 -9.42
CA VAL A 10 2.65 -9.51 -9.44
C VAL A 10 2.45 -8.79 -10.77
N GLY A 11 2.48 -9.51 -11.89
CA GLY A 11 2.22 -8.96 -13.22
C GLY A 11 0.80 -8.43 -13.40
N VAL A 12 -0.21 -9.08 -12.80
CA VAL A 12 -1.61 -8.64 -12.88
C VAL A 12 -1.81 -7.32 -12.12
N PHE A 13 -1.26 -7.17 -10.93
CA PHE A 13 -1.36 -5.90 -10.20
C PHE A 13 -0.58 -4.78 -10.91
N ALA A 14 0.62 -5.05 -11.42
CA ALA A 14 1.39 -4.07 -12.18
C ALA A 14 0.63 -3.60 -13.43
N GLN A 15 -0.01 -4.52 -14.18
CA GLN A 15 -0.86 -4.15 -15.31
C GLN A 15 -2.06 -3.30 -14.86
N TYR A 16 -2.74 -3.70 -13.78
CA TYR A 16 -3.86 -2.94 -13.24
C TYR A 16 -3.44 -1.51 -12.82
N LEU A 17 -2.25 -1.38 -12.22
CA LEU A 17 -1.68 -0.10 -11.84
C LEU A 17 -1.36 0.76 -13.06
N ARG A 18 -0.78 0.17 -14.13
CA ARG A 18 -0.56 0.86 -15.42
C ARG A 18 -1.88 1.38 -16.01
N ASP A 19 -2.91 0.56 -16.02
CA ASP A 19 -4.23 0.93 -16.54
C ASP A 19 -4.89 2.04 -15.69
N LEU A 20 -4.64 2.04 -14.38
CA LEU A 20 -5.08 3.10 -13.47
C LEU A 20 -4.36 4.42 -13.79
N VAL A 21 -3.03 4.43 -13.82
CA VAL A 21 -2.27 5.68 -14.03
C VAL A 21 -2.41 6.23 -15.45
N ALA A 22 -2.73 5.38 -16.44
CA ALA A 22 -3.05 5.82 -17.80
C ALA A 22 -4.31 6.68 -17.88
N ARG A 23 -5.15 6.66 -16.84
CA ARG A 23 -6.36 7.50 -16.72
C ARG A 23 -6.10 8.79 -15.94
N LEU A 24 -4.89 8.98 -15.42
CA LEU A 24 -4.51 10.16 -14.63
C LEU A 24 -3.69 11.13 -15.47
N ASP A 25 -3.87 12.43 -15.22
CA ASP A 25 -3.01 13.47 -15.79
C ASP A 25 -1.61 13.46 -15.12
N PRO A 26 -0.51 13.14 -15.84
CA PRO A 26 0.84 13.13 -15.29
C PRO A 26 1.36 14.52 -14.90
N GLY A 27 0.69 15.60 -15.33
CA GLY A 27 1.00 16.98 -14.96
C GLY A 27 0.37 17.41 -13.64
N ARG A 28 -0.59 16.65 -13.10
CA ARG A 28 -1.40 17.04 -11.94
C ARG A 28 -1.47 15.94 -10.88
N GLY A 29 -2.08 16.28 -9.74
CA GLY A 29 -2.33 15.34 -8.65
C GLY A 29 -1.07 14.74 -8.02
N TRP A 30 -1.29 13.73 -7.20
CA TRP A 30 -0.24 12.94 -6.59
C TRP A 30 0.55 12.12 -7.59
N TYR A 31 -0.06 11.62 -8.66
CA TYR A 31 0.64 10.88 -9.70
C TYR A 31 1.79 11.72 -10.29
N GLY A 32 1.52 12.97 -10.67
CA GLY A 32 2.55 13.88 -11.16
C GLY A 32 3.61 14.20 -10.12
N VAL A 33 3.23 14.35 -8.84
CA VAL A 33 4.18 14.56 -7.73
C VAL A 33 5.14 13.37 -7.60
N PHE A 34 4.62 12.15 -7.53
CA PHE A 34 5.46 10.95 -7.37
C PHE A 34 6.34 10.72 -8.59
N ALA A 35 5.79 10.86 -9.80
CA ALA A 35 6.56 10.67 -11.03
C ALA A 35 7.74 11.66 -11.14
N ARG A 36 7.60 12.88 -10.61
CA ARG A 36 8.69 13.87 -10.57
C ARG A 36 9.67 13.63 -9.41
N ARG A 37 9.18 13.27 -8.23
CA ARG A 37 9.99 13.12 -7.01
C ARG A 37 10.82 11.84 -7.02
N ASP A 38 10.26 10.76 -7.54
CA ASP A 38 10.94 9.46 -7.67
C ASP A 38 10.55 8.77 -8.99
N PRO A 39 11.11 9.22 -10.12
CA PRO A 39 10.79 8.66 -11.42
C PRO A 39 11.25 7.20 -11.56
N VAL A 40 12.31 6.79 -10.86
CA VAL A 40 12.83 5.42 -10.91
C VAL A 40 11.92 4.50 -10.12
N GLY A 41 11.58 4.85 -8.87
CA GLY A 41 10.67 4.06 -8.05
C GLY A 41 9.29 3.90 -8.67
N MET A 42 8.74 4.98 -9.25
CA MET A 42 7.46 4.90 -9.96
C MET A 42 7.53 3.92 -11.14
N ARG A 43 8.59 3.96 -11.96
CA ARG A 43 8.77 2.98 -13.05
C ARG A 43 8.91 1.55 -12.53
N SER A 44 9.72 1.32 -11.49
CA SER A 44 9.86 -0.02 -10.89
C SER A 44 8.51 -0.59 -10.43
N CYS A 45 7.62 0.24 -9.88
CA CYS A 45 6.28 -0.17 -9.49
C CYS A 45 5.40 -0.51 -10.71
N LEU A 46 5.44 0.35 -11.74
CA LEU A 46 4.67 0.16 -12.96
C LEU A 46 5.17 -1.04 -13.78
N ASP A 47 6.46 -1.36 -13.72
CA ASP A 47 7.05 -2.53 -14.38
C ASP A 47 6.84 -3.83 -13.59
N GLY A 48 6.29 -3.75 -12.37
CA GLY A 48 6.07 -4.89 -11.49
C GLY A 48 7.35 -5.45 -10.85
N VAL A 49 8.44 -4.69 -10.88
CA VAL A 49 9.70 -5.03 -10.20
C VAL A 49 9.55 -4.84 -8.70
N GLU A 50 8.84 -3.78 -8.30
CA GLU A 50 8.57 -3.42 -6.92
C GLU A 50 7.07 -3.36 -6.65
N ILE A 51 6.67 -3.66 -5.42
CA ILE A 51 5.30 -3.40 -4.95
C ILE A 51 5.29 -1.97 -4.39
N PRO A 52 4.48 -1.03 -4.95
CA PRO A 52 4.36 0.31 -4.40
C PRO A 52 3.85 0.25 -2.96
N PRO A 53 4.20 1.22 -2.11
CA PRO A 53 3.51 1.40 -0.85
C PRO A 53 2.00 1.62 -1.03
N TRP A 54 1.18 1.14 -0.11
CA TRP A 54 -0.28 1.29 -0.20
C TRP A 54 -0.71 2.77 -0.16
N ASP A 55 -0.03 3.62 0.61
CA ASP A 55 -0.31 5.08 0.66
C ASP A 55 -0.17 5.76 -0.72
N VAL A 56 0.70 5.22 -1.58
CA VAL A 56 0.84 5.68 -2.96
C VAL A 56 -0.39 5.28 -3.76
N VAL A 57 -0.84 4.04 -3.64
CA VAL A 57 -2.05 3.55 -4.33
C VAL A 57 -3.30 4.33 -3.89
N GLU A 58 -3.45 4.60 -2.59
CA GLU A 58 -4.53 5.43 -2.05
C GLU A 58 -4.52 6.85 -2.64
N SER A 59 -3.34 7.44 -2.79
CA SER A 59 -3.18 8.77 -3.37
C SER A 59 -3.55 8.78 -4.86
N LEU A 60 -3.19 7.74 -5.61
CA LEU A 60 -3.59 7.59 -7.02
C LEU A 60 -5.11 7.37 -7.17
N LEU A 61 -5.73 6.64 -6.24
CA LEU A 61 -7.19 6.48 -6.17
C LEU A 61 -7.90 7.80 -5.83
N ALA A 62 -7.29 8.63 -4.97
CA ALA A 62 -7.78 9.98 -4.67
C ALA A 62 -7.70 10.90 -5.90
N ASP A 63 -6.61 10.84 -6.67
CA ASP A 63 -6.51 11.55 -7.95
C ASP A 63 -7.57 11.09 -8.95
N LEU A 64 -7.86 9.78 -8.98
CA LEU A 64 -8.91 9.21 -9.82
C LEU A 64 -10.30 9.71 -9.38
N ALA A 65 -10.55 9.77 -8.07
CA ALA A 65 -11.80 10.29 -7.51
C ALA A 65 -12.00 11.78 -7.85
N ALA A 66 -10.93 12.57 -7.83
CA ALA A 66 -10.97 13.98 -8.21
C ALA A 66 -11.31 14.20 -9.69
N GLN A 67 -10.90 13.28 -10.58
CA GLN A 67 -11.12 13.39 -12.03
C GLN A 67 -12.41 12.73 -12.52
N HIS A 68 -12.81 11.60 -11.92
CA HIS A 68 -13.90 10.75 -12.41
C HIS A 68 -15.02 10.53 -11.38
N GLY A 69 -14.90 11.11 -10.18
CA GLY A 69 -15.89 11.03 -9.11
C GLY A 69 -15.66 9.88 -8.12
N ALA A 70 -16.08 10.10 -6.88
CA ALA A 70 -15.83 9.18 -5.75
C ALA A 70 -16.39 7.77 -5.98
N ARG A 71 -17.62 7.64 -6.50
CA ARG A 71 -18.25 6.33 -6.75
C ARG A 71 -17.49 5.48 -7.77
N PHE A 72 -16.85 6.12 -8.75
CA PHE A 72 -16.02 5.41 -9.73
C PHE A 72 -14.73 4.91 -9.07
N ALA A 73 -14.07 5.78 -8.32
CA ALA A 73 -12.84 5.42 -7.62
C ALA A 73 -13.05 4.31 -6.57
N GLU A 74 -14.18 4.29 -5.87
CA GLU A 74 -14.53 3.24 -4.90
C GLU A 74 -14.63 1.85 -5.54
N GLN A 75 -15.22 1.75 -6.74
CA GLN A 75 -15.27 0.46 -7.46
C GLN A 75 -13.87 -0.02 -7.88
N ILE A 76 -13.01 0.92 -8.28
CA ILE A 76 -11.62 0.64 -8.65
C ILE A 76 -10.78 0.27 -7.41
N SER A 77 -11.05 0.89 -6.25
CA SER A 77 -10.26 0.70 -5.03
C SER A 77 -10.43 -0.71 -4.45
N VAL A 78 -11.66 -1.26 -4.46
CA VAL A 78 -11.92 -2.63 -3.98
C VAL A 78 -11.06 -3.64 -4.76
N ARG A 79 -11.05 -3.52 -6.10
CA ARG A 79 -10.23 -4.39 -6.95
C ARG A 79 -8.74 -4.12 -6.77
N ALA A 80 -8.33 -2.86 -6.62
CA ALA A 80 -6.95 -2.49 -6.35
C ALA A 80 -6.43 -3.15 -5.05
N ALA A 81 -7.22 -3.08 -3.98
CA ALA A 81 -6.87 -3.65 -2.67
C ALA A 81 -6.70 -5.17 -2.73
N ALA A 82 -7.60 -5.88 -3.43
CA ALA A 82 -7.50 -7.32 -3.58
C ALA A 82 -6.23 -7.74 -4.36
N LEU A 83 -5.97 -7.09 -5.49
CA LEU A 83 -4.79 -7.37 -6.32
C LEU A 83 -3.48 -6.99 -5.60
N TYR A 84 -3.49 -5.86 -4.90
CA TYR A 84 -2.38 -5.40 -4.08
C TYR A 84 -2.03 -6.42 -2.99
N SER A 85 -3.02 -6.83 -2.18
CA SER A 85 -2.80 -7.77 -1.07
C SER A 85 -2.27 -9.12 -1.55
N ALA A 86 -2.82 -9.66 -2.64
CA ALA A 86 -2.32 -10.90 -3.25
C ALA A 86 -0.87 -10.75 -3.73
N SER A 87 -0.58 -9.66 -4.46
CA SER A 87 0.77 -9.40 -5.00
C SER A 87 1.80 -9.16 -3.92
N ALA A 88 1.45 -8.39 -2.88
CA ALA A 88 2.32 -8.14 -1.73
C ALA A 88 2.64 -9.44 -0.99
N ALA A 89 1.63 -10.26 -0.69
CA ALA A 89 1.82 -11.54 -0.01
C ALA A 89 2.75 -12.48 -0.80
N THR A 90 2.52 -12.60 -2.11
CA THR A 90 3.34 -13.44 -2.99
C THR A 90 4.77 -12.91 -3.13
N HIS A 91 4.93 -11.60 -3.29
CA HIS A 91 6.23 -10.93 -3.34
C HIS A 91 7.02 -11.15 -2.03
N ASP A 92 6.35 -11.06 -0.88
CA ASP A 92 7.02 -11.11 0.42
C ASP A 92 7.36 -12.53 0.88
N ARG A 93 6.64 -13.55 0.39
CA ARG A 93 6.92 -14.96 0.66
C ARG A 93 7.98 -15.58 -0.25
N ARG A 94 8.47 -14.85 -1.27
CA ARG A 94 9.57 -15.34 -2.11
C ARG A 94 10.84 -15.55 -1.28
N PRO A 95 11.80 -16.37 -1.74
CA PRO A 95 13.10 -16.49 -1.08
C PRO A 95 13.76 -15.12 -0.87
N GLY A 96 14.12 -14.80 0.37
CA GLY A 96 14.69 -13.49 0.74
C GLY A 96 13.67 -12.37 0.97
N GLY A 97 12.38 -12.56 0.66
CA GLY A 97 11.34 -11.52 0.76
C GLY A 97 11.14 -11.02 2.19
N ARG A 98 11.17 -11.92 3.18
CA ARG A 98 11.10 -11.52 4.60
C ARG A 98 12.30 -10.65 5.03
N GLN A 99 13.52 -10.99 4.60
CA GLN A 99 14.72 -10.21 4.92
C GLN A 99 14.66 -8.83 4.27
N GLU A 100 14.19 -8.75 3.03
CA GLU A 100 13.97 -7.50 2.30
C GLU A 100 12.92 -6.62 3.01
N LEU A 101 11.81 -7.19 3.49
CA LEU A 101 10.82 -6.47 4.30
C LEU A 101 11.41 -5.89 5.58
N VAL A 102 12.23 -6.65 6.30
CA VAL A 102 12.91 -6.17 7.52
C VAL A 102 13.84 -5.01 7.17
N HIS A 103 14.64 -5.14 6.11
CA HIS A 103 15.54 -4.08 5.66
C HIS A 103 14.78 -2.80 5.29
N ARG A 104 13.67 -2.92 4.53
CA ARG A 104 12.81 -1.79 4.18
C ARG A 104 12.19 -1.14 5.40
N LEU A 105 11.75 -1.92 6.39
CA LEU A 105 11.19 -1.38 7.63
C LEU A 105 12.24 -0.59 8.41
N GLU A 106 13.48 -1.08 8.51
CA GLU A 106 14.57 -0.36 9.18
C GLU A 106 14.88 0.98 8.50
N LEU A 107 14.94 0.99 7.16
CA LEU A 107 15.11 2.23 6.39
C LEU A 107 13.94 3.19 6.62
N MET A 108 12.70 2.70 6.55
CA MET A 108 11.51 3.54 6.70
C MET A 108 11.38 4.11 8.11
N VAL A 109 11.76 3.37 9.16
CA VAL A 109 11.79 3.89 10.54
C VAL A 109 12.79 5.04 10.68
N ARG A 110 13.95 4.97 10.00
CA ARG A 110 14.91 6.08 9.98
C ARG A 110 14.34 7.29 9.25
N GLU A 111 13.69 7.07 8.11
CA GLU A 111 13.01 8.14 7.36
C GLU A 111 11.86 8.79 8.15
N GLN A 112 11.06 7.99 8.86
CA GLN A 112 10.00 8.50 9.73
C GLN A 112 10.56 9.42 10.83
N ARG A 113 11.68 9.03 11.45
CA ARG A 113 12.36 9.86 12.46
C ARG A 113 12.88 11.17 11.86
N ARG A 114 13.53 11.11 10.70
CA ARG A 114 14.02 12.29 9.97
C ARG A 114 12.88 13.22 9.56
N ALA A 115 11.75 12.67 9.09
CA ALA A 115 10.56 13.44 8.75
C ALA A 115 9.96 14.12 9.99
N ALA A 116 9.91 13.41 11.12
CA ALA A 116 9.46 13.98 12.39
C ALA A 116 10.39 15.11 12.90
N GLU A 117 11.70 14.96 12.71
CA GLU A 117 12.69 16.01 13.02
C GLU A 117 12.49 17.26 12.15
N ARG A 118 12.31 17.07 10.83
CA ARG A 118 12.00 18.18 9.91
C ARG A 118 10.69 18.87 10.28
N LEU A 119 9.66 18.09 10.61
CA LEU A 119 8.36 18.63 11.00
C LEU A 119 8.44 19.47 12.29
N ARG A 120 9.21 19.02 13.30
CA ARG A 120 9.47 19.82 14.51
C ARG A 120 10.23 21.10 14.19
N GLY A 121 11.27 21.01 13.35
CA GLY A 121 12.07 22.18 12.94
C GLY A 121 11.33 23.18 12.05
N ALA A 122 10.28 22.75 11.34
CA ALA A 122 9.40 23.61 10.54
C ALA A 122 8.19 24.15 11.33
N GLY A 123 7.97 23.67 12.56
CA GLY A 123 6.91 24.13 13.45
C GLY A 123 7.26 25.40 14.22
N ALA A 124 6.42 25.76 15.20
CA ALA A 124 6.61 26.95 16.04
C ALA A 124 7.92 26.96 16.86
N ASP A 125 8.53 25.79 17.06
CA ASP A 125 9.78 25.61 17.81
C ASP A 125 11.05 25.75 16.93
N GLY A 126 10.89 26.04 15.63
CA GLY A 126 11.98 26.25 14.68
C GLY A 126 12.56 27.68 14.71
N PRO A 127 13.75 27.91 14.13
CA PRO A 127 14.33 29.25 13.99
C PRO A 127 13.57 30.03 12.92
N GLY A 128 12.43 30.61 13.30
CA GLY A 128 11.57 31.44 12.44
C GLY A 128 10.39 30.68 11.82
N PRO A 129 9.35 31.40 11.37
CA PRO A 129 8.17 30.76 10.78
C PRO A 129 8.53 30.10 9.45
N ALA A 130 8.34 28.78 9.35
CA ALA A 130 8.41 28.10 8.07
C ALA A 130 7.29 28.58 7.15
N GLU A 131 7.55 28.63 5.84
CA GLU A 131 6.49 28.89 4.88
C GLU A 131 5.40 27.81 4.98
N PRO A 132 4.09 28.18 4.90
CA PRO A 132 2.99 27.24 5.08
C PRO A 132 3.06 26.00 4.18
N GLU A 133 3.58 26.17 2.95
CA GLU A 133 3.79 25.07 2.00
C GLU A 133 4.88 24.10 2.47
N ALA A 134 6.00 24.59 2.98
CA ALA A 134 7.07 23.74 3.51
C ALA A 134 6.58 22.91 4.71
N LEU A 135 5.74 23.50 5.56
CA LEU A 135 5.13 22.78 6.68
C LEU A 135 4.14 21.72 6.21
N ALA A 136 3.34 22.00 5.16
CA ALA A 136 2.44 21.01 4.57
C ALA A 136 3.20 19.81 4.00
N TRP A 137 4.29 20.05 3.27
CA TRP A 137 5.16 18.97 2.78
C TRP A 137 5.82 18.17 3.89
N ALA A 138 6.29 18.83 4.95
CA ALA A 138 6.88 18.14 6.09
C ALA A 138 5.86 17.24 6.83
N ARG A 139 4.59 17.66 6.89
CA ARG A 139 3.50 16.85 7.43
C ARG A 139 3.20 15.64 6.54
N ASP A 140 3.01 15.85 5.23
CA ASP A 140 2.76 14.76 4.28
C ASP A 140 3.89 13.72 4.30
N ASP A 141 5.15 14.15 4.28
CA ASP A 141 6.31 13.26 4.39
C ASP A 141 6.26 12.39 5.65
N HIS A 142 5.88 12.99 6.79
CA HIS A 142 5.79 12.28 8.06
C HIS A 142 4.61 11.30 8.10
N GLU A 143 3.45 11.70 7.58
CA GLU A 143 2.26 10.86 7.48
C GLU A 143 2.52 9.65 6.58
N ARG A 144 3.13 9.86 5.40
CA ARG A 144 3.50 8.77 4.48
C ARG A 144 4.53 7.82 5.08
N ALA A 145 5.59 8.34 5.71
CA ALA A 145 6.57 7.48 6.37
C ALA A 145 5.93 6.66 7.51
N THR A 146 4.96 7.23 8.22
CA THR A 146 4.21 6.54 9.27
C THR A 146 3.30 5.44 8.71
N ALA A 147 2.55 5.74 7.64
CA ALA A 147 1.70 4.76 6.96
C ALA A 147 2.54 3.57 6.44
N ARG A 148 3.68 3.84 5.81
CA ARG A 148 4.61 2.81 5.32
C ARG A 148 5.19 1.95 6.42
N CYS A 149 5.56 2.54 7.56
CA CYS A 149 5.99 1.79 8.74
C CYS A 149 4.88 0.84 9.23
N ALA A 150 3.63 1.30 9.26
CA ALA A 150 2.49 0.47 9.68
C ALA A 150 2.25 -0.68 8.70
N GLU A 151 2.23 -0.38 7.40
CA GLU A 151 2.08 -1.36 6.33
C GLU A 151 3.16 -2.45 6.39
N LEU A 152 4.44 -2.06 6.43
CA LEU A 152 5.57 -3.00 6.45
C LEU A 152 5.55 -3.90 7.69
N ARG A 153 5.14 -3.38 8.86
CA ARG A 153 4.94 -4.20 10.06
C ARG A 153 3.81 -5.21 9.88
N GLY A 154 2.69 -4.79 9.29
CA GLY A 154 1.56 -5.68 8.99
C GLY A 154 1.95 -6.80 8.02
N ARG A 155 2.67 -6.45 6.95
CA ARG A 155 3.18 -7.42 5.97
C ARG A 155 4.17 -8.41 6.59
N LEU A 156 5.08 -7.93 7.44
CA LEU A 156 6.02 -8.80 8.16
C LEU A 156 5.31 -9.78 9.10
N ALA A 157 4.25 -9.34 9.78
CA ALA A 157 3.42 -10.21 10.62
C ALA A 157 2.70 -11.28 9.77
N ALA A 158 2.13 -10.91 8.62
CA ALA A 158 1.44 -11.82 7.72
C ALA A 158 2.35 -12.90 7.09
N VAL A 159 3.65 -12.61 6.91
CA VAL A 159 4.64 -13.60 6.44
C VAL A 159 5.06 -14.57 7.56
N ALA A 160 4.96 -14.16 8.82
CA ALA A 160 5.30 -15.01 9.97
C ALA A 160 4.23 -16.06 10.28
N VAL A 161 3.00 -15.88 9.80
CA VAL A 161 1.89 -16.82 9.96
C VAL A 161 1.90 -17.85 8.81
N PRO A 162 1.95 -19.16 9.11
CA PRO A 162 1.80 -20.22 8.10
C PRO A 162 0.43 -20.13 7.38
N GLU A 163 0.40 -20.29 6.04
CA GLU A 163 -0.81 -20.13 5.21
C GLU A 163 -1.96 -21.10 5.58
N ASP A 164 -1.62 -22.24 6.16
CA ASP A 164 -2.50 -23.29 6.66
C ASP A 164 -3.25 -22.89 7.93
N TRP A 165 -2.70 -21.99 8.76
CA TRP A 165 -3.38 -21.46 9.93
C TRP A 165 -4.46 -20.43 9.55
N SER A 166 -4.16 -19.54 8.60
CA SER A 166 -5.07 -18.45 8.21
C SER A 166 -6.36 -18.93 7.54
N ARG A 167 -6.38 -20.12 6.92
CA ARG A 167 -7.58 -20.67 6.25
C ARG A 167 -8.57 -21.34 7.24
N VAL A 168 -8.08 -21.75 8.42
CA VAL A 168 -8.89 -22.45 9.44
C VAL A 168 -9.78 -21.47 10.21
N GLU A 169 -9.34 -20.22 10.41
CA GLU A 169 -10.14 -19.19 11.09
C GLU A 169 -11.35 -18.69 10.26
N ASP A 170 -11.24 -18.63 8.93
CA ASP A 170 -12.37 -18.29 8.05
C ASP A 170 -13.42 -19.43 7.94
N SER A 171 -13.09 -20.64 8.39
CA SER A 171 -13.94 -21.83 8.27
C SER A 171 -14.84 -22.07 9.49
N HIS A 172 -14.71 -21.29 10.56
CA HIS A 172 -15.52 -21.46 11.78
C HIS A 172 -16.72 -20.51 11.81
N GLY A 173 -17.63 -20.67 10.85
CA GLY A 173 -19.00 -20.17 10.97
C GLY A 173 -19.75 -20.91 12.10
N PRO A 174 -20.66 -20.25 12.84
CA PRO A 174 -21.37 -20.89 13.95
C PRO A 174 -22.20 -22.08 13.44
N PRO A 175 -22.30 -23.19 14.21
CA PRO A 175 -23.07 -24.35 13.78
C PRO A 175 -24.54 -23.95 13.61
N ALA A 176 -25.04 -24.09 12.38
CA ALA A 176 -26.44 -23.92 12.06
C ALA A 176 -27.28 -24.90 12.90
N GLY A 177 -28.24 -24.35 13.64
CA GLY A 177 -29.15 -25.10 14.49
C GLY A 177 -29.87 -26.19 13.71
N ALA A 178 -29.85 -27.40 14.26
CA ALA A 178 -30.68 -28.50 13.83
C ALA A 178 -32.12 -28.26 14.34
N ASP A 179 -32.93 -27.54 13.58
CA ASP A 179 -34.38 -27.64 13.67
C ASP A 179 -34.82 -28.90 12.93
N GLY A 180 -35.09 -29.96 13.68
CA GLY A 180 -35.76 -31.16 13.19
C GLY A 180 -37.28 -30.99 13.28
N PRO A 181 -38.05 -31.21 12.19
CA PRO A 181 -39.49 -31.27 12.28
C PRO A 181 -39.92 -32.69 12.68
N ALA A 182 -40.82 -32.81 13.65
CA ALA A 182 -41.59 -34.05 13.85
C ALA A 182 -43.03 -33.67 14.21
N GLY A 183 -43.90 -33.76 13.21
CA GLY A 183 -45.34 -33.82 13.40
C GLY A 183 -45.80 -35.26 13.48
N ALA A 184 -46.65 -35.55 14.46
CA ALA A 184 -47.84 -36.42 14.41
C ALA A 184 -48.58 -36.29 15.74
#